data_AF-A0A519F2M7-F1
#
_entry.id   AF-A0A519F2M7-F1
#
_cell.length_a   1.000
_cell.length_b   1.000
_cell.length_c   1.000
_cell.angle_alpha   90.00
_cell.angle_beta   90.00
_cell.angle_gamma   90.00
#
_symmetry.space_group_name_H-M   'P 1'
#
loop_
_entity.id
_entity.type
_entity.pdbx_description
1 polymer ?
#
loop_
_entity_poly.entity_id
_entity_poly.type
_entity_poly.pdbx_seq_one_letter_code
_entity_poly.pdbx_strand_id
1 'polypeptide(L)'
;MQQYTAPRWLPGGNLQTIWPALYGRRVDGLPPVYRRERWNTPDGDFIDVDFADGPHVPGPKPLLVLFHGLEGSSRSHYAEAFAAVAAASGMAFAVPH
;
A
#
# COMPACT_ATOMS: atom_id res chain seq x y z
N MET A 1 -18.50 9.43 -14.20
CA MET A 1 -18.07 8.39 -13.25
C MET A 1 -18.62 7.06 -13.75
N GLN A 2 -17.78 6.05 -13.94
CA GLN A 2 -18.28 4.70 -14.20
C GLN A 2 -18.87 4.14 -12.91
N GLN A 3 -20.05 3.52 -12.98
CA GLN A 3 -20.69 2.94 -11.82
C GLN A 3 -19.93 1.66 -11.44
N TYR A 4 -19.26 1.69 -10.29
CA TYR A 4 -18.54 0.52 -9.79
C TYR A 4 -19.50 -0.67 -9.67
N THR A 5 -19.16 -1.77 -10.35
CA THR A 5 -19.91 -3.02 -10.28
C THR A 5 -19.11 -4.00 -9.44
N ALA A 6 -19.63 -4.34 -8.26
CA ALA A 6 -18.97 -5.27 -7.37
C ALA A 6 -18.85 -6.68 -8.00
N PRO A 7 -17.76 -7.42 -7.74
CA PRO A 7 -17.68 -8.83 -8.12
C PRO A 7 -18.87 -9.61 -7.54
N ARG A 8 -19.45 -10.53 -8.34
CA ARG A 8 -20.64 -11.31 -7.92
C ARG A 8 -20.46 -12.09 -6.61
N TRP A 9 -19.21 -12.41 -6.24
CA TRP A 9 -18.85 -13.15 -5.03
C TRP A 9 -18.54 -12.25 -3.83
N LEU A 10 -18.48 -10.92 -3.99
CA LEU A 10 -18.36 -9.92 -2.91
C LEU A 10 -19.51 -8.87 -2.99
N PRO A 11 -20.78 -9.30 -2.91
CA PRO A 11 -21.90 -8.36 -2.95
C PRO A 11 -21.98 -7.53 -1.66
N GLY A 12 -22.37 -6.26 -1.80
CA GLY A 12 -22.53 -5.32 -0.69
C GLY A 12 -21.20 -4.91 -0.02
N GLY A 13 -21.28 -3.95 0.91
CA GLY A 13 -20.08 -3.43 1.61
C GLY A 13 -19.50 -4.41 2.64
N ASN A 14 -20.36 -5.14 3.37
CA ASN A 14 -19.93 -5.98 4.49
C ASN A 14 -18.98 -7.11 4.05
N LEU A 15 -19.29 -7.82 2.96
CA LEU A 15 -18.44 -8.92 2.49
C LEU A 15 -17.09 -8.41 1.95
N GLN A 16 -17.07 -7.21 1.35
CA GLN A 16 -15.84 -6.56 0.90
C GLN A 16 -14.94 -6.13 2.07
N THR A 17 -15.48 -5.96 3.27
CA THR A 17 -14.71 -5.72 4.50
C THR A 17 -14.30 -7.02 5.18
N ILE A 18 -15.22 -7.99 5.30
CA ILE A 18 -14.98 -9.24 6.04
C ILE A 18 -13.95 -10.12 5.33
N TRP A 19 -14.07 -10.26 4.00
CA TRP A 19 -13.19 -11.14 3.23
C TRP A 19 -11.70 -10.80 3.39
N PRO A 20 -11.24 -9.56 3.12
CA PRO A 20 -9.83 -9.22 3.29
C PRO A 20 -9.37 -9.32 4.75
N ALA A 21 -10.26 -9.08 5.73
CA ALA A 21 -9.92 -9.22 7.14
C ALA A 21 -9.64 -10.68 7.55
N LEU A 22 -10.36 -11.65 6.98
CA LEU A 22 -10.22 -13.07 7.32
C LEU A 22 -9.22 -13.81 6.44
N TYR A 23 -9.12 -13.44 5.17
CA TYR A 23 -8.38 -14.20 4.16
C TYR A 23 -7.27 -13.39 3.47
N GLY A 24 -7.13 -12.11 3.79
CA GLY A 24 -6.05 -11.27 3.28
C GLY A 24 -4.69 -11.78 3.74
N ARG A 25 -3.79 -12.00 2.79
CA ARG A 25 -2.39 -12.37 3.09
C ARG A 25 -1.54 -11.11 3.21
N ARG A 26 -0.54 -11.15 4.08
CA ARG A 26 0.48 -10.10 4.23
C ARG A 26 1.40 -10.05 3.02
N VAL A 27 2.22 -11.09 2.84
CA VAL A 27 3.13 -11.27 1.71
C VAL A 27 3.34 -12.76 1.51
N ASP A 28 3.38 -13.22 0.25
CA ASP A 28 3.90 -14.54 -0.09
C ASP A 28 5.42 -14.38 -0.36
N GLY A 29 6.20 -14.07 0.68
CA GLY A 29 7.65 -13.82 0.53
C GLY A 29 8.28 -13.04 1.68
N LEU A 30 9.41 -12.38 1.38
CA LEU A 30 10.09 -11.52 2.35
C LEU A 30 9.31 -10.22 2.55
N PRO A 31 9.17 -9.72 3.80
CA PRO A 31 8.58 -8.42 4.06
C PRO A 31 9.33 -7.30 3.32
N PRO A 32 8.64 -6.23 2.88
CA PRO A 32 9.30 -5.09 2.28
C PRO A 32 10.24 -4.42 3.28
N VAL A 33 11.43 -4.07 2.79
CA VAL A 33 12.38 -3.24 3.51
C VAL A 33 12.06 -1.79 3.19
N TYR A 34 11.74 -1.02 4.22
CA TYR A 34 11.38 0.38 4.09
C TYR A 34 12.54 1.29 4.45
N ARG A 35 12.69 2.37 3.70
CA ARG A 35 13.52 3.51 4.03
C ARG A 35 12.60 4.67 4.40
N ARG A 36 12.64 5.09 5.67
CA ARG A 36 11.83 6.21 6.16
C ARG A 36 12.47 7.54 5.81
N GLU A 37 11.67 8.44 5.27
CA GLU A 37 11.96 9.87 5.17
C GLU A 37 10.98 10.65 6.04
N ARG A 38 11.42 11.75 6.64
CA ARG A 38 10.54 12.69 7.35
C ARG A 38 10.51 14.01 6.59
N TRP A 39 9.32 14.48 6.29
CA TRP A 39 9.10 15.75 5.61
C TRP A 39 8.47 16.74 6.58
N ASN A 40 9.14 17.87 6.82
CA ASN A 40 8.56 18.95 7.61
C ASN A 40 7.48 19.66 6.80
N THR A 41 6.36 20.00 7.44
CA THR A 41 5.27 20.73 6.81
C THR A 41 5.32 22.22 7.17
N PRO A 42 4.78 23.12 6.33
CA PRO A 42 4.83 24.57 6.57
C PRO A 42 4.12 25.04 7.85
N ASP A 43 3.21 24.24 8.41
CA ASP A 43 2.49 24.48 9.65
C ASP A 43 3.25 24.00 10.91
N GLY A 44 4.46 23.45 10.74
CA GLY A 44 5.34 23.05 11.84
C GLY A 44 5.13 21.61 12.32
N ASP A 45 4.35 20.81 11.60
CA ASP A 45 4.23 19.36 11.80
C ASP A 45 5.21 18.59 10.89
N PHE A 46 5.02 17.28 10.77
CA PHE A 46 5.78 16.41 9.88
C PHE A 46 4.93 15.28 9.29
N ILE A 47 5.38 14.77 8.14
CA ILE A 47 4.87 13.54 7.52
C ILE A 47 6.03 12.55 7.49
N ASP A 48 5.85 11.37 8.07
CA ASP A 48 6.79 10.27 7.87
C ASP A 48 6.37 9.49 6.61
N VAL A 49 7.30 9.19 5.72
CA VAL A 49 7.03 8.42 4.51
C VAL A 49 7.97 7.24 4.45
N ASP A 50 7.40 6.04 4.44
CA ASP A 50 8.14 4.80 4.26
C ASP A 50 8.20 4.44 2.77
N PHE A 51 9.39 4.48 2.19
CA PHE A 51 9.64 4.12 0.79
C PHE A 51 10.13 2.68 0.66
N ALA A 52 9.61 1.96 -0.33
CA ALA A 52 10.18 0.72 -0.84
C ALA A 52 10.53 0.91 -2.33
N ASP A 53 11.82 0.89 -2.64
CA ASP A 53 12.33 1.22 -3.98
C ASP A 53 12.01 0.15 -5.05
N GLY A 54 11.56 -1.03 -4.61
CA GLY A 54 11.27 -2.18 -5.48
C GLY A 54 12.52 -2.74 -6.17
N PRO A 55 12.37 -3.76 -7.04
CA PRO A 55 13.50 -4.31 -7.79
C PRO A 55 14.11 -3.27 -8.73
N HIS A 56 15.41 -3.37 -9.02
CA HIS A 56 16.05 -2.48 -9.99
C HIS A 56 15.52 -2.77 -11.40
N VAL A 57 14.86 -1.79 -12.01
CA VAL A 57 14.34 -1.84 -13.38
C VAL A 57 14.91 -0.63 -14.13
N PRO A 58 15.41 -0.79 -15.37
CA PRO A 58 15.91 0.33 -16.16
C PRO A 58 14.81 1.35 -16.47
N GLY A 59 15.14 2.65 -16.35
CA GLY A 59 14.23 3.75 -16.66
C GLY A 59 13.44 4.30 -15.46
N PRO A 60 12.60 5.33 -15.67
CA PRO A 60 11.78 5.91 -14.62
C PRO A 60 10.71 4.93 -14.16
N LYS A 61 10.57 4.75 -12.84
CA LYS A 61 9.56 3.89 -12.24
C LYS A 61 8.33 4.71 -11.85
N PRO A 62 7.11 4.24 -12.14
CA PRO A 62 5.92 4.82 -11.51
C PRO A 62 5.98 4.57 -10.00
N LEU A 63 5.44 5.53 -9.22
CA LEU A 63 5.33 5.43 -7.77
C LEU A 63 3.89 5.15 -7.38
N LEU A 64 3.65 4.01 -6.73
CA LEU A 64 2.39 3.71 -6.07
C LEU A 64 2.43 4.27 -4.64
N VAL A 65 1.57 5.24 -4.35
CA VAL A 65 1.41 5.80 -2.99
C VAL A 65 0.15 5.20 -2.37
N LEU A 66 0.30 4.53 -1.23
CA LEU A 66 -0.81 3.97 -0.47
C LEU A 66 -1.02 4.77 0.82
N PHE A 67 -2.22 5.31 0.98
CA PHE A 67 -2.66 5.93 2.22
C PHE A 67 -3.36 4.90 3.10
N HIS A 68 -2.88 4.73 4.33
CA HIS A 68 -3.47 3.79 5.27
C HIS A 68 -4.65 4.42 6.04
N GLY A 69 -5.50 3.57 6.61
CA GLY A 69 -6.58 4.02 7.49
C GLY A 69 -6.09 4.35 8.90
N LEU A 70 -7.01 4.81 9.76
CA LEU A 70 -6.73 5.01 11.19
C LEU A 70 -6.13 3.75 11.82
N GLU A 71 -5.13 3.91 12.69
CA GLU A 71 -4.37 2.81 13.32
C GLU A 71 -3.60 1.89 12.33
N GLY A 72 -3.56 2.26 11.06
CA GLY A 72 -2.72 1.64 10.04
C GLY A 72 -1.26 2.08 10.09
N SER A 73 -0.47 1.45 9.23
CA SER A 73 0.94 1.77 8.98
C SER A 73 1.43 1.01 7.74
N SER A 74 2.63 1.34 7.26
CA SER A 74 3.39 0.57 6.25
C SER A 74 3.57 -0.93 6.57
N ARG A 75 3.41 -1.34 7.84
CA ARG A 75 3.50 -2.74 8.30
C ARG A 75 2.13 -3.42 8.39
N SER A 76 1.06 -2.75 7.95
CA SER A 76 -0.29 -3.33 7.85
C SER A 76 -0.32 -4.41 6.77
N HIS A 77 -1.14 -5.44 6.97
CA HIS A 77 -1.13 -6.60 6.07
C HIS A 77 -1.44 -6.24 4.61
N TYR A 78 -2.42 -5.38 4.39
CA TYR A 78 -2.74 -4.89 3.05
C TYR A 78 -1.60 -4.05 2.47
N ALA A 79 -0.94 -3.20 3.28
CA ALA A 79 0.13 -2.34 2.81
C ALA A 79 1.33 -3.16 2.32
N GLU A 80 1.71 -4.20 3.05
CA GLU A 80 2.78 -5.13 2.64
C GLU A 80 2.38 -5.94 1.40
N ALA A 81 1.11 -6.33 1.27
CA ALA A 81 0.61 -7.02 0.08
C ALA A 81 0.70 -6.12 -1.16
N PHE A 82 0.29 -4.85 -1.03
CA PHE A 82 0.42 -3.87 -2.10
C PHE A 82 1.88 -3.54 -2.43
N ALA A 83 2.78 -3.50 -1.44
CA ALA A 83 4.21 -3.35 -1.68
C ALA A 83 4.78 -4.51 -2.53
N ALA A 84 4.35 -5.74 -2.25
CA ALA A 84 4.73 -6.91 -3.05
C ALA A 84 4.20 -6.83 -4.50
N VAL A 85 2.95 -6.38 -4.69
CA VAL A 85 2.36 -6.17 -6.02
C VAL A 85 3.09 -5.06 -6.78
N ALA A 86 3.42 -3.96 -6.11
CA ALA A 86 4.18 -2.85 -6.69
C ALA A 86 5.55 -3.33 -7.18
N ALA A 87 6.27 -4.07 -6.33
CA ALA A 87 7.56 -4.65 -6.67
C ALA A 87 7.47 -5.61 -7.88
N ALA A 88 6.49 -6.52 -7.89
CA ALA A 88 6.27 -7.46 -9.00
C ALA A 88 5.89 -6.73 -10.31
N SER A 89 5.31 -5.54 -10.20
CA SER A 89 4.91 -4.71 -11.35
C SER A 89 5.97 -3.66 -11.75
N GLY A 90 7.17 -3.73 -11.18
CA GLY A 90 8.26 -2.79 -11.48
C GLY A 90 8.03 -1.35 -10.99
N MET A 91 7.13 -1.17 -10.01
CA MET A 91 6.80 0.13 -9.42
C MET A 91 7.60 0.37 -8.14
N ALA A 92 7.90 1.63 -7.85
CA ALA A 92 8.27 2.05 -6.50
C ALA A 92 7.01 2.14 -5.63
N PHE A 93 7.17 2.08 -4.32
CA PHE A 93 6.05 2.11 -3.37
C PHE A 93 6.32 3.07 -2.20
N ALA A 94 5.30 3.79 -1.74
CA ALA A 94 5.41 4.68 -0.58
C ALA A 94 4.15 4.62 0.29
N VAL A 95 4.35 4.72 1.60
CA VAL A 95 3.27 4.82 2.60
C VAL A 95 3.55 6.01 3.52
N PRO A 96 2.79 7.12 3.39
CA PRO A 96 2.81 8.23 4.33
C PRO A 96 2.10 7.88 5.65
N HIS A 97 2.56 8.48 6.75
CA HIS A 97 2.03 8.38 8.11
C HIS A 97 1.84 9.76 8.72
#